data_AF-A0A8S0H0W9-F1
#
_entry.id   AF-A0A8S0H0W9-F1
#
_cell.length_a   1.000
_cell.length_b   1.000
_cell.length_c   1.000
_cell.angle_alpha   90.00
_cell.angle_beta   90.00
_cell.angle_gamma   90.00
#
_symmetry.space_group_name_H-M   'P 1'
#
loop_
_entity.id
_entity.type
_entity.pdbx_description
1 polymer ?
#
loop_
_entity_poly.entity_id
_entity_poly.type
_entity_poly.pdbx_seq_one_letter_code
_entity_poly.pdbx_strand_id
1 'polypeptide(L)'
;MPWQALLESRERLPANPDLAEGYGALLAHLGNVTPFELAVRGGRLMATPGLAFLVGYQAALRMLWPSAPSSLGALCATERRSLRPADMQTRLEDLRLHGRKDFVTAGDAADWLLVAARCEARGSAQPCA
;
A
#
# COMPACT_ATOMS: atom_id res chain seq x y z
N MET A 1 21.04 10.84 -10.23
CA MET A 1 20.89 10.98 -8.77
C MET A 1 22.14 10.45 -8.10
N PRO A 2 23.05 11.28 -7.55
CA PRO A 2 24.21 10.77 -6.85
C PRO A 2 23.77 10.08 -5.57
N TRP A 3 24.24 8.85 -5.33
CA TRP A 3 23.91 8.06 -4.13
C TRP A 3 24.17 8.80 -2.81
N GLN A 4 25.10 9.76 -2.81
CA GLN A 4 25.40 10.62 -1.68
C GLN A 4 24.16 11.37 -1.17
N ALA A 5 23.35 11.95 -2.06
CA ALA A 5 22.11 12.65 -1.68
C ALA A 5 21.05 11.73 -1.06
N LEU A 6 21.11 10.42 -1.31
CA LEU A 6 20.22 9.41 -0.75
C LEU A 6 20.74 8.80 0.56
N LEU A 7 22.06 8.83 0.76
CA LEU A 7 22.74 8.15 1.87
C LEU A 7 23.27 9.11 2.96
N GLU A 8 23.32 10.41 2.69
CA GLU A 8 23.67 11.43 3.69
C GLU A 8 22.77 11.32 4.92
N SER A 9 23.40 11.27 6.10
CA SER A 9 22.69 11.09 7.36
C SER A 9 21.86 12.34 7.68
N ARG A 10 20.54 12.17 7.75
CA ARG A 10 19.60 13.20 8.22
C ARG A 10 18.97 12.80 9.54
N GLU A 11 18.61 13.81 10.31
CA GLU A 11 17.77 13.68 11.49
C GLU A 11 16.45 13.02 11.10
N ARG A 12 16.01 12.03 11.90
CA ARG A 12 14.75 11.33 11.67
C ARG A 12 13.60 12.20 12.14
N LEU A 13 12.45 12.09 11.48
CA LEU A 13 11.23 12.73 11.95
C LEU A 13 10.75 12.05 13.25
N PRO A 14 10.16 12.80 14.18
CA PRO A 14 9.54 12.21 15.36
C PRO A 14 8.42 11.26 14.93
N ALA A 15 8.25 10.15 15.67
CA ALA A 15 7.12 9.26 15.44
C ALA A 15 5.82 9.94 15.88
N ASN A 16 4.82 10.01 15.00
CA ASN A 16 3.45 10.38 15.36
C ASN A 16 2.67 9.09 15.68
N PRO A 17 1.95 8.99 16.80
CA PRO A 17 1.07 7.86 17.09
C PRO A 17 -0.03 7.66 16.05
N ASP A 18 -0.48 8.74 15.39
CA ASP A 18 -1.41 8.68 14.26
C ASP A 18 -0.63 8.47 12.95
N LEU A 19 -0.90 7.34 12.29
CA LEU A 19 -0.23 6.98 11.03
C LEU A 19 -0.59 7.92 9.88
N ALA A 20 -1.85 8.37 9.79
CA ALA A 20 -2.32 9.23 8.72
C ALA A 20 -1.71 10.63 8.86
N GLU A 21 -1.72 11.19 10.06
CA GLU A 21 -1.06 12.47 10.34
C GLU A 21 0.45 12.39 10.12
N GLY A 22 1.10 11.34 10.62
CA GLY A 22 2.53 11.13 10.44
C GLY A 22 2.93 11.02 8.97
N TYR A 23 2.14 10.31 8.18
CA TYR A 23 2.36 10.19 6.73
C TYR A 23 2.09 11.51 6.00
N GLY A 24 1.06 12.26 6.37
CA GLY A 24 0.79 13.61 5.84
C GLY A 24 1.94 14.58 6.10
N ALA A 25 2.48 14.58 7.33
CA ALA A 25 3.63 15.40 7.70
C ALA A 25 4.90 15.03 6.90
N LEU A 26 5.12 13.73 6.65
CA LEU A 26 6.21 13.27 5.79
C LEU A 26 6.06 13.80 4.36
N LEU A 27 4.87 13.71 3.77
CA LEU A 27 4.63 14.20 2.41
C LEU A 27 4.82 15.72 2.31
N ALA A 28 4.32 16.47 3.30
CA ALA A 28 4.55 17.91 3.37
C ALA A 28 6.05 18.25 3.46
N HIS A 29 6.83 17.48 4.21
CA HIS A 29 8.28 17.65 4.31
C HIS A 29 9.03 17.30 3.01
N LEU A 30 8.62 16.24 2.31
CA LEU A 30 9.29 15.80 1.08
C LEU A 30 8.90 16.61 -0.16
N GLY A 31 7.68 17.17 -0.18
CA GLY A 31 7.09 17.79 -1.36
C GLY A 31 6.78 16.76 -2.46
N ASN A 32 6.84 17.19 -3.71
CA ASN A 32 6.62 16.31 -4.85
C ASN A 32 7.82 15.37 -5.04
N VAL A 33 7.57 14.07 -4.89
CA VAL A 33 8.57 13.02 -5.07
C VAL A 33 7.99 11.88 -5.90
N THR A 34 8.85 11.20 -6.64
CA THR A 34 8.50 9.94 -7.30
C THR A 34 8.26 8.84 -6.26
N PRO A 35 7.54 7.74 -6.60
CA PRO A 35 7.39 6.62 -5.69
C PRO A 35 8.72 6.03 -5.19
N PHE A 36 9.73 5.94 -6.06
CA PHE A 36 11.05 5.46 -5.66
C PHE A 36 11.71 6.40 -4.64
N GLU A 37 11.65 7.72 -4.86
CA GLU A 37 12.17 8.70 -3.91
C GLU A 37 11.41 8.70 -2.58
N LEU A 38 10.09 8.51 -2.60
CA LEU A 38 9.29 8.33 -1.39
C LEU A 38 9.78 7.13 -0.59
N ALA A 39 9.97 5.97 -1.23
CA ALA A 39 10.47 4.77 -0.58
C ALA A 39 11.84 4.98 0.06
N VAL A 40 12.78 5.57 -0.68
CA VAL A 40 14.17 5.73 -0.23
C VAL A 40 14.30 6.89 0.77
N ARG A 41 13.95 8.11 0.35
CA ARG A 41 14.12 9.33 1.17
C ARG A 41 13.15 9.33 2.34
N GLY A 42 11.89 8.97 2.10
CA GLY A 42 10.87 8.94 3.15
C GLY A 42 11.11 7.83 4.16
N GLY A 43 11.42 6.60 3.70
CA GLY A 43 11.75 5.49 4.58
C GLY A 43 12.96 5.80 5.48
N ARG A 44 13.96 6.50 4.96
CA ARG A 44 15.16 6.91 5.71
C ARG A 44 14.89 7.92 6.84
N LEU A 45 13.83 8.71 6.72
CA LEU A 45 13.39 9.68 7.73
C LEU A 45 12.61 9.04 8.88
N MET A 46 12.18 7.78 8.75
CA MET A 46 11.30 7.15 9.74
C MET A 46 12.05 6.74 11.01
N ALA A 47 11.43 7.02 12.16
CA ALA A 47 11.96 6.69 13.48
C ALA A 47 12.14 5.18 13.68
N THR A 48 11.25 4.35 13.11
CA THR A 48 11.24 2.90 13.30
C THR A 48 11.24 2.15 11.95
N PRO A 49 11.74 0.89 11.92
CA PRO A 49 11.66 0.06 10.72
C PRO A 49 10.22 -0.19 10.23
N GLY A 50 9.25 -0.29 11.15
CA GLY A 50 7.84 -0.48 10.79
C GLY A 50 7.27 0.71 10.01
N LEU A 51 7.61 1.93 10.43
CA LEU A 51 7.24 3.15 9.69
C LEU A 51 7.98 3.24 8.35
N ALA A 52 9.26 2.86 8.31
CA ALA A 52 10.02 2.81 7.04
C ALA A 52 9.38 1.82 6.04
N PHE A 53 8.94 0.66 6.52
CA PHE A 53 8.18 -0.31 5.74
C PHE A 53 6.85 0.27 5.25
N LEU A 54 6.09 0.96 6.10
CA LEU A 54 4.85 1.63 5.70
C LEU A 54 5.08 2.63 4.55
N VAL A 55 6.13 3.45 4.62
CA VAL A 55 6.44 4.42 3.55
C VAL A 55 6.81 3.71 2.24
N GLY A 56 7.65 2.68 2.31
CA GLY A 56 7.99 1.86 1.14
C GLY A 56 6.77 1.15 0.55
N TYR A 57 5.87 0.69 1.40
CA TYR A 57 4.59 0.10 1.02
C TYR A 57 3.71 1.11 0.27
N GLN A 58 3.54 2.32 0.80
CA GLN A 58 2.78 3.39 0.15
C GLN A 58 3.35 3.76 -1.23
N ALA A 59 4.68 3.80 -1.36
CA ALA A 59 5.35 3.98 -2.64
C ALA A 59 5.03 2.84 -3.63
N ALA A 60 5.08 1.58 -3.17
CA ALA A 60 4.74 0.43 -4.02
C ALA A 60 3.28 0.46 -4.49
N LEU A 61 2.33 0.89 -3.65
CA LEU A 61 0.93 1.03 -4.06
C LEU A 61 0.76 2.07 -5.18
N ARG A 62 1.53 3.16 -5.18
CA ARG A 62 1.52 4.18 -6.24
C ARG A 62 2.17 3.71 -7.54
N MET A 63 3.06 2.72 -7.47
CA MET A 63 3.53 2.01 -8.67
C MET A 63 2.45 1.10 -9.25
N LEU A 64 1.62 0.47 -8.41
CA LEU A 64 0.51 -0.37 -8.84
C LEU A 64 -0.66 0.45 -9.40
N TRP A 65 -0.97 1.60 -8.78
CA TRP A 65 -2.03 2.51 -9.20
C TRP A 65 -1.51 3.96 -9.26
N PRO A 66 -1.02 4.42 -10.42
CA PRO A 66 -0.41 5.75 -10.55
C PRO A 66 -1.34 6.93 -10.24
N SER A 67 -2.66 6.74 -10.38
CA SER A 67 -3.67 7.75 -10.06
C SER A 67 -4.19 7.66 -8.62
N ALA A 68 -3.56 6.86 -7.76
CA ALA A 68 -3.96 6.71 -6.38
C ALA A 68 -3.88 8.04 -5.61
N PRO A 69 -4.79 8.28 -4.64
CA PRO A 69 -4.72 9.45 -3.76
C PRO A 69 -3.39 9.55 -2.99
N SER A 70 -3.01 10.77 -2.61
CA SER A 70 -1.77 11.00 -1.86
C SER A 70 -1.85 10.52 -0.41
N SER A 71 -3.04 10.25 0.15
CA SER A 71 -3.18 9.73 1.51
C SER A 71 -2.86 8.23 1.63
N LEU A 72 -3.03 7.65 2.82
CA LEU A 72 -2.71 6.25 3.07
C LEU A 72 -3.65 5.32 2.31
N GLY A 73 -3.07 4.39 1.56
CA GLY A 73 -3.79 3.29 0.93
C GLY A 73 -3.48 1.95 1.55
N ALA A 74 -4.34 0.96 1.32
CA ALA A 74 -4.04 -0.42 1.66
C ALA A 74 -4.41 -1.41 0.55
N LEU A 75 -3.62 -2.48 0.47
CA LEU A 75 -3.79 -3.63 -0.40
C LEU A 75 -4.40 -4.77 0.41
N CYS A 76 -5.57 -5.21 -0.01
CA CYS A 76 -6.30 -6.29 0.62
C CYS A 76 -6.23 -7.52 -0.30
N ALA A 77 -5.20 -8.35 -0.11
CA ALA A 77 -4.95 -9.53 -0.94
C ALA A 77 -5.20 -10.85 -0.20
N THR A 78 -4.71 -10.97 1.03
CA THR A 78 -4.63 -12.23 1.78
C THR A 78 -6.00 -12.73 2.25
N GLU A 79 -6.26 -14.02 2.01
CA GLU A 79 -7.43 -14.74 2.49
C GLU A 79 -7.03 -16.12 3.01
N ARG A 80 -7.49 -16.50 4.21
CA ARG A 80 -7.15 -17.77 4.87
C ARG A 80 -5.64 -18.06 4.85
N ARG A 81 -4.82 -17.04 5.09
CA ARG A 81 -3.35 -17.09 5.02
C ARG A 81 -2.79 -17.50 3.63
N SER A 82 -3.58 -17.36 2.57
CA SER A 82 -3.19 -17.61 1.18
C SER A 82 -3.21 -16.33 0.35
N LEU A 83 -2.28 -16.26 -0.59
CA LEU A 83 -2.21 -15.23 -1.64
C LEU A 83 -2.48 -15.82 -3.04
N ARG A 84 -2.77 -17.12 -3.13
CA ARG A 84 -2.99 -17.78 -4.42
C ARG A 84 -4.34 -17.34 -4.99
N PRO A 85 -4.40 -16.82 -6.24
CA PRO A 85 -5.66 -16.42 -6.85
C PRO A 85 -6.72 -17.53 -6.88
N ALA A 86 -6.30 -18.80 -7.01
CA ALA A 86 -7.20 -19.96 -7.02
C ALA A 86 -7.93 -20.18 -5.68
N ASP A 87 -7.32 -19.79 -4.56
CA ASP A 87 -7.94 -19.94 -3.23
C ASP A 87 -8.90 -18.79 -2.89
N MET A 88 -8.84 -17.70 -3.66
CA MET A 88 -9.54 -16.45 -3.39
C MET A 88 -11.06 -16.63 -3.46
N GLN A 89 -11.74 -16.24 -2.40
CA GLN A 89 -13.19 -16.25 -2.24
C GLN A 89 -13.81 -14.86 -2.42
N THR A 90 -13.04 -13.78 -2.31
CA THR A 90 -13.57 -12.44 -2.63
C THR A 90 -14.00 -12.36 -4.10
N ARG A 91 -15.21 -11.90 -4.36
CA ARG A 91 -15.84 -11.76 -5.69
C ARG A 91 -16.23 -10.32 -5.96
N LEU A 92 -16.08 -9.90 -7.21
CA LEU A 92 -16.62 -8.65 -7.73
C LEU A 92 -17.70 -8.99 -8.77
N GLU A 93 -18.96 -8.71 -8.46
CA GLU A 93 -20.12 -8.98 -9.31
C GLU A 93 -21.00 -7.74 -9.39
N ASP A 94 -21.31 -7.26 -10.60
CA ASP A 94 -22.13 -6.07 -10.81
C ASP A 94 -21.66 -4.85 -9.98
N LEU A 95 -20.34 -4.63 -9.92
CA LEU A 95 -19.66 -3.61 -9.11
C LEU A 95 -19.85 -3.75 -7.59
N ARG A 96 -20.34 -4.89 -7.11
CA ARG A 96 -20.46 -5.22 -5.70
C ARG A 96 -19.36 -6.19 -5.30
N LEU A 97 -18.67 -5.84 -4.22
CA LEU A 97 -17.58 -6.64 -3.67
C LEU A 97 -18.09 -7.48 -2.51
N HIS A 98 -17.91 -8.80 -2.60
CA HIS A 98 -18.33 -9.77 -1.58
C HIS A 98 -17.14 -10.59 -1.14
N GLY A 99 -16.82 -10.61 0.16
CA GLY A 99 -15.71 -11.42 0.67
C GLY A 99 -15.19 -10.95 2.02
N ARG A 100 -14.08 -11.55 2.45
CA ARG A 100 -13.35 -11.17 3.67
C ARG A 100 -11.86 -11.29 3.41
N LYS A 101 -11.10 -10.30 3.91
CA LYS A 101 -9.64 -10.28 3.89
C LYS A 101 -9.14 -10.44 5.32
N ASP A 102 -8.02 -11.14 5.48
CA ASP A 102 -7.51 -11.49 6.81
C ASP A 102 -6.68 -10.36 7.42
N PHE A 103 -5.64 -9.95 6.70
CA PHE A 103 -4.64 -9.00 7.15
C PHE A 103 -4.46 -7.91 6.13
N VAL A 104 -4.58 -6.66 6.59
CA VAL A 104 -4.45 -5.45 5.78
C VAL A 104 -3.49 -4.52 6.51
N THR A 105 -2.29 -4.34 5.95
CA THR A 105 -1.28 -3.42 6.50
C THR A 105 -1.86 -2.01 6.57
N ALA A 106 -1.87 -1.43 7.77
CA ALA A 106 -2.43 -0.09 8.04
C ALA A 106 -3.90 0.06 7.61
N GLY A 107 -4.68 -1.03 7.58
CA GLY A 107 -6.06 -1.02 7.10
C GLY A 107 -6.96 -0.03 7.84
N ASP A 108 -6.82 0.09 9.16
CA ASP A 108 -7.63 1.00 9.98
C ASP A 108 -7.32 2.49 9.73
N ALA A 109 -6.17 2.80 9.15
CA ALA A 109 -5.72 4.17 8.84
C ALA A 109 -5.77 4.49 7.34
N ALA A 110 -6.25 3.56 6.50
CA ALA A 110 -6.27 3.73 5.06
C ALA A 110 -7.55 4.44 4.60
N ASP A 111 -7.39 5.47 3.78
CA ASP A 111 -8.51 6.19 3.16
C ASP A 111 -9.02 5.50 1.89
N TRP A 112 -8.19 4.64 1.29
CA TRP A 112 -8.52 3.92 0.07
C TRP A 112 -7.94 2.51 0.05
N LEU A 113 -8.64 1.61 -0.66
CA LEU A 113 -8.33 0.19 -0.68
C LEU A 113 -8.15 -0.31 -2.12
N LEU A 114 -7.08 -1.07 -2.35
CA LEU A 114 -6.91 -1.95 -3.50
C LEU A 114 -7.28 -3.36 -3.07
N VAL A 115 -8.44 -3.85 -3.49
CA VAL A 115 -8.91 -5.18 -3.13
C VAL A 115 -8.67 -6.15 -4.28
N ALA A 116 -7.90 -7.21 -4.03
CA ALA A 116 -7.80 -8.31 -4.98
C ALA A 116 -9.09 -9.14 -4.89
N ALA A 117 -9.79 -9.30 -6.02
CA ALA A 117 -11.03 -10.06 -6.11
C ALA A 117 -11.08 -10.86 -7.40
N ARG A 118 -11.81 -11.98 -7.39
CA ARG A 118 -12.12 -12.71 -8.62
C ARG A 118 -13.29 -12.01 -9.32
N CYS A 119 -13.08 -11.71 -10.60
CA CYS A 119 -14.10 -11.22 -11.51
C CYS A 119 -14.32 -12.35 -12.52
N GLU A 120 -15.27 -13.24 -12.24
CA GLU A 120 -15.66 -14.27 -13.20
C GLU A 120 -16.71 -13.68 -14.13
N ALA A 121 -16.55 -13.89 -15.44
CA ALA A 121 -17.60 -13.53 -16.39
C ALA A 121 -18.83 -14.40 -16.13
N ARG A 122 -20.03 -13.81 -16.18
CA ARG A 122 -21.29 -14.58 -16.14
C ARG A 122 -21.20 -15.72 -17.17
N GLY A 123 -21.14 -16.96 -16.69
CA GLY A 123 -21.17 -18.16 -17.54
C GLY A 123 -19.86 -18.95 -17.67
N SER A 124 -18.72 -18.55 -17.10
CA SER A 124 -17.49 -19.38 -17.15
C SER A 124 -17.41 -20.38 -15.99
N ALA A 125 -18.36 -21.32 -15.95
CA ALA A 125 -18.23 -22.52 -15.14
C ALA A 125 -17.50 -23.60 -15.96
N GLN A 126 -16.20 -23.46 -16.16
CA GLN A 126 -15.35 -24.60 -16.53
C GLN A 126 -13.87 -24.31 -16.22
N PRO A 127 -13.17 -25.19 -15.48
CA PRO A 127 -11.72 -25.19 -15.48
C PRO A 127 -11.24 -25.67 -16.86
N CYS A 128 -10.43 -24.87 -17.55
CA CYS A 128 -9.65 -25.41 -18.67
C CYS A 128 -8.62 -26.40 -18.13
N ALA A 129 -8.64 -27.61 -18.71
CA ALA A 129 -7.69 -28.69 -18.48
C ALA A 129 -6.25 -28.30 -18.88
#